data_AF-A0A1X1USY1-F1
#
_entry.id   AF-A0A1X1USY1-F1
#
_cell.length_a   1.000
_cell.length_b   1.000
_cell.length_c   1.000
_cell.angle_alpha   90.00
_cell.angle_beta   90.00
_cell.angle_gamma   90.00
#
_symmetry.space_group_name_H-M   'P 1'
#
loop_
_entity.id
_entity.type
_entity.pdbx_description
1 polymer ?
#
loop_
_entity_poly.entity_id
_entity_poly.type
_entity_poly.pdbx_seq_one_letter_code
_entity_poly.pdbx_strand_id
1 'polypeptide(L)' 'MPSVGELVRCTDGTWMVRPPTHCPRGHRLARGRVLVGHQPCSCGGHTTWRCACDAVTYAPPLSTSYAVLAGPAAVR' A
#
# COMPACT_ATOMS: atom_id res chain seq x y z
N MET A 1 -7.54 -13.07 -2.92
CA MET A 1 -8.72 -12.44 -2.28
C MET A 1 -8.35 -12.16 -0.82
N PRO A 2 -8.74 -11.01 -0.24
CA PRO A 2 -8.52 -10.75 1.18
C PRO A 2 -9.26 -11.78 2.03
N SER A 3 -8.65 -12.19 3.14
CA SER A 3 -9.26 -13.17 4.07
C SER A 3 -10.34 -12.50 4.94
N VAL A 4 -11.25 -13.31 5.49
CA VAL A 4 -12.24 -12.82 6.46
C VAL A 4 -11.51 -12.17 7.65
N GLY A 5 -11.83 -10.91 7.95
CA GLY A 5 -11.19 -10.12 9.01
C GLY A 5 -10.05 -9.18 8.56
N GLU A 6 -9.58 -9.30 7.32
CA GLU A 6 -8.53 -8.42 6.77
C GLU A 6 -9.05 -7.09 6.24
N LEU A 7 -10.36 -6.96 6.06
CA LEU A 7 -10.98 -5.73 5.57
C LEU A 7 -11.50 -4.88 6.73
N VAL A 8 -11.31 -3.56 6.61
CA VAL A 8 -11.86 -2.54 7.51
C VAL A 8 -12.68 -1.53 6.70
N ARG A 9 -13.68 -0.92 7.33
CA ARG A 9 -14.45 0.15 6.70
C ARG A 9 -13.64 1.44 6.66
N CYS A 10 -13.56 2.03 5.48
CA CYS A 10 -13.13 3.40 5.28
C CYS A 10 -14.16 4.39 5.83
N THR A 11 -13.75 5.64 6.01
CA THR A 11 -14.63 6.73 6.44
C THR A 11 -15.71 7.06 5.41
N ASP A 12 -15.48 6.75 4.13
CA ASP A 12 -16.44 6.91 3.03
C ASP A 12 -17.38 5.70 2.87
N GLY A 13 -17.29 4.72 3.77
CA GLY A 13 -18.11 3.51 3.73
C GLY A 13 -17.60 2.44 2.76
N THR A 14 -16.51 2.66 2.02
CA THR A 14 -15.86 1.60 1.22
C THR A 14 -15.10 0.61 2.11
N TRP A 15 -14.67 -0.52 1.53
CA TRP A 15 -13.82 -1.51 2.21
C TRP A 15 -12.38 -1.36 1.76
N MET A 16 -11.44 -1.43 2.71
CA MET A 16 -10.02 -1.47 2.43
C MET A 16 -9.33 -2.58 3.21
N VAL A 17 -8.17 -3.02 2.72
CA VAL A 17 -7.25 -3.87 3.50
C VAL A 17 -6.82 -3.11 4.75
N ARG A 18 -6.81 -3.81 5.89
CA ARG A 18 -6.36 -3.29 7.17
C ARG A 18 -4.93 -2.72 7.01
N PRO A 19 -4.72 -1.43 7.31
CA PRO A 19 -3.40 -0.84 7.23
C PRO A 19 -2.40 -1.57 8.15
N PRO A 20 -1.14 -1.78 7.70
CA PRO A 20 -0.11 -2.33 8.55
C PRO A 20 0.23 -1.37 9.69
N THR A 21 0.53 -1.90 10.88
CA THR A 21 0.94 -1.11 12.05
C THR A 21 2.45 -0.91 12.12
N HIS A 22 3.22 -1.77 11.44
CA HIS A 22 4.69 -1.73 11.39
C HIS A 22 5.18 -1.88 9.95
N CYS A 23 6.30 -1.24 9.64
CA CYS A 23 6.98 -1.45 8.36
C CYS A 23 7.76 -2.78 8.36
N PRO A 24 8.26 -3.25 7.21
CA PRO A 24 9.06 -4.47 7.12
C PRO A 24 10.34 -4.46 7.99
N ARG A 25 10.82 -3.28 8.41
CA ARG A 25 11.95 -3.12 9.33
C ARG A 25 11.53 -2.97 10.80
N GLY A 26 10.26 -3.18 11.14
CA GLY A 26 9.75 -3.14 12.51
C GLY A 26 9.41 -1.75 13.05
N HIS A 27 9.57 -0.67 12.29
CA HIS A 27 9.20 0.68 12.75
C HIS A 27 7.68 0.86 12.76
N ARG A 28 7.15 1.49 13.81
CA ARG A 28 5.72 1.82 13.90
C ARG A 28 5.29 2.83 12.83
N LEU A 29 4.26 2.47 12.06
CA LEU A 29 3.60 3.33 11.08
C LEU A 29 2.53 4.17 11.78
N ALA A 30 2.94 5.35 12.27
CA ALA A 30 2.06 6.29 12.97
C ALA A 30 1.90 7.59 12.17
N ARG A 31 0.93 8.43 12.58
CA ARG A 31 0.75 9.79 12.03
C ARG A 31 2.07 10.55 12.00
N GLY A 32 2.37 11.17 10.86
CA GLY A 32 3.63 11.90 10.63
C GLY A 32 4.86 11.03 10.39
N ARG A 33 4.75 9.70 10.43
CA ARG A 33 5.85 8.74 10.21
C ARG A 33 5.60 7.76 9.07
N VAL A 34 4.46 7.89 8.39
CA VAL A 34 4.06 7.09 7.24
C VAL A 34 3.46 8.01 6.17
N LEU A 35 3.88 7.81 4.93
CA LEU A 35 3.21 8.33 3.75
C LEU A 35 2.32 7.23 3.17
N VAL A 36 1.03 7.51 3.05
CA VAL A 36 0.06 6.60 2.43
C VAL A 36 -0.19 7.08 1.01
N GLY A 37 -0.09 6.18 0.04
CA GLY A 37 -0.28 6.51 -1.38
C GLY A 37 -0.92 5.39 -2.17
N HIS A 38 -1.06 5.60 -3.47
CA HIS A 38 -1.56 4.61 -4.42
C HIS A 38 -0.54 4.40 -5.53
N GLN A 39 -0.08 3.17 -5.72
CA GLN A 39 0.82 2.77 -6.79
C GLN A 39 0.00 2.16 -7.94
N PRO A 40 -0.04 2.79 -9.13
CA PRO A 40 -0.65 2.19 -10.31
C PRO A 40 0.02 0.86 -10.69
N CYS A 41 -0.79 -0.13 -11.03
CA CYS A 41 -0.34 -1.47 -11.42
C CYS A 41 -1.34 -2.06 -12.41
N SER A 42 -0.91 -3.00 -13.25
CA SER A 42 -1.77 -3.66 -14.23
C SER A 42 -2.97 -4.40 -13.62
N CYS A 43 -2.95 -4.71 -12.31
CA CYS A 43 -4.09 -5.26 -11.58
C CYS A 43 -5.11 -4.22 -11.08
N GLY A 44 -4.94 -2.94 -11.42
CA GLY A 44 -5.78 -1.83 -10.96
C GLY A 44 -5.10 -0.92 -9.92
N GLY A 45 -4.06 -1.40 -9.24
CA GLY A 45 -3.24 -0.61 -8.32
C GLY A 45 -3.10 -1.21 -6.92
N HIS A 46 -2.22 -0.60 -6.13
CA HIS A 46 -1.93 -1.01 -4.75
C HIS A 46 -1.89 0.21 -3.83
N THR A 47 -2.50 0.09 -2.66
CA THR A 47 -2.23 1.03 -1.56
C THR A 47 -0.81 0.82 -1.06
N THR A 48 -0.10 1.91 -0.83
CA THR A 48 1.29 1.90 -0.33
C THR A 48 1.37 2.59 1.02
N TRP A 49 2.21 2.04 1.90
CA TRP A 49 2.62 2.68 3.15
C TRP A 49 4.14 2.78 3.16
N ARG A 50 4.66 3.98 2.92
CA ARG A 50 6.10 4.27 2.99
C ARG A 50 6.44 4.81 4.37
N CYS A 51 7.30 4.08 5.08
CA CYS A 51 7.84 4.52 6.36
C CYS A 51 8.85 5.66 6.17
N ALA A 52 9.07 6.46 7.21
CA ALA A 52 10.17 7.44 7.23
C ALA A 52 11.57 6.83 6.99
N CYS A 53 11.73 5.51 7.18
CA CYS A 53 12.96 4.79 6.83
C CYS A 53 13.02 4.34 5.35
N ASP A 54 12.05 4.74 4.52
CA ASP A 54 11.87 4.36 3.11
C ASP A 54 11.46 2.92 2.84
N ALA A 55 11.26 2.09 3.87
CA ALA A 55 10.62 0.79 3.67
C ALA A 55 9.16 0.98 3.23
N VAL A 56 8.74 0.28 2.18
CA VAL A 56 7.40 0.36 1.59
C VAL A 56 6.67 -0.98 1.74
N THR A 57 5.42 -0.92 2.19
CA THR A 57 4.48 -2.05 2.18
C THR A 57 3.37 -1.79 1.15
N TYR A 58 2.94 -2.83 0.44
CA TYR A 58 1.89 -2.78 -0.59
C TYR A 58 0.68 -3.61 -0.16
N ALA A 59 -0.53 -3.12 -0.42
CA ALA A 59 -1.77 -3.90 -0.35
C ALA A 59 -2.60 -3.72 -1.63
N PRO A 60 -2.92 -4.80 -2.36
CA PRO A 60 -2.43 -6.17 -2.15
C PRO A 60 -0.89 -6.28 -2.23
N PRO A 61 -0.27 -7.33 -1.67
CA PRO A 61 1.17 -7.57 -1.87
C PRO A 61 1.52 -7.64 -3.36
N LEU A 62 2.70 -7.12 -3.73
CA LEU A 62 3.19 -7.25 -5.10
C LEU A 62 3.46 -8.72 -5.42
N SER A 63 3.08 -9.15 -6.61
CA SER A 63 3.44 -10.44 -7.18
C SER A 63 4.09 -10.26 -8.55
N THR A 64 4.83 -11.26 -9.01
CA THR A 64 5.47 -11.25 -10.35
C THR A 64 4.47 -11.34 -11.50
N SER A 65 3.20 -11.61 -11.21
CA SER A 65 2.12 -11.71 -12.19
C SER A 65 1.61 -10.35 -12.67
N TYR A 66 1.97 -9.26 -11.97
CA TYR A 66 1.52 -7.91 -12.28
C TYR A 66 2.69 -6.95 -12.39
N ALA A 67 2.52 -5.90 -13.20
CA ALA A 67 3.55 -4.90 -13.44
C ALA A 67 3.14 -3.57 -12.81
N VAL A 68 4.02 -3.03 -11.96
CA VAL A 68 3.89 -1.66 -11.48
C VAL A 68 4.05 -0.72 -12.67
N LEU A 69 3.07 0.15 -12.88
CA LEU A 69 3.06 1.05 -14.01
C LEU A 69 3.85 2.31 -13.67
N ALA A 70 4.84 2.63 -14.50
CA ALA A 70 5.57 3.87 -14.43
C ALA A 70 4.67 5.01 -14.98
N GLY A 71 4.50 6.07 -14.20
CA GLY A 71 3.82 7.27 -14.66
C GLY A 71 4.67 8.04 -15.68
N PRO A 72 4.08 9.00 -16.41
CA PRO A 72 4.80 9.80 -17.41
C PRO A 72 6.01 10.55 -16.84
N ALA A 73 6.02 10.88 -15.54
CA ALA A 73 7.15 11.51 -14.86
C ALA A 73 8.40 10.61 -14.69
N ALA A 74 8.27 9.30 -14.88
CA ALA A 74 9.37 8.34 -14.76
C ALA A 74 10.05 8.03 -16.11
N VAL A 75 9.44 8.42 -17.23
CA VAL A 75 10.07 8.33 -18.56
C VAL A 75 10.90 9.60 -18.73
N ARG A 76 12.22 9.48 -18.57
CA ARG A 76 13.19 10.52 -18.92
C ARG A 76 13.83 10.22 -20.26
#